data_AF-A0A7V5N4Q1-F1
#
_entry.id   AF-A0A7V5N4Q1-F1
#
_cell.length_a   1.000
_cell.length_b   1.000
_cell.length_c   1.000
_cell.angle_alpha   90.00
_cell.angle_beta   90.00
_cell.angle_gamma   90.00
#
_symmetry.space_group_name_H-M   'P 1'
#
loop_
_entity.id
_entity.type
_entity.pdbx_description
1 polymer ?
#
loop_
_entity_poly.entity_id
_entity_poly.type
_entity_poly.pdbx_seq_one_letter_code
_entity_poly.pdbx_strand_id
1 'polypeptide(L)'
;SHIYNSPDHVVDEEIFTNRIDATLPAIKRISVEAMAKKYETEEDAWHGIANTINDFYIEEYPEIYEERRDAINEAILVVQDKYQQNIFPEMKVNWEEYPNNIGHFSNPGCMRCHEGNLRSKDGTAITRECRSCHTILAQGSDDRQMMAESMAGLDFVHPEDIDEAWKEMGCYECHDGTQP
;
A
#
# COMPACT_ATOMS: atom_id res chain seq x y z
N SER A 1 -4.61 -20.43 -4.38
CA SER A 1 -5.29 -19.48 -3.48
C SER A 1 -5.49 -18.20 -4.25
N HIS A 2 -6.61 -17.48 -4.05
CA HIS A 2 -6.71 -16.09 -4.50
C HIS A 2 -5.88 -15.22 -3.54
N ILE A 3 -5.23 -14.19 -4.04
CA ILE A 3 -4.52 -13.17 -3.24
C ILE A 3 -5.24 -11.86 -3.51
N TYR A 4 -5.72 -11.21 -2.45
CA TYR A 4 -6.36 -9.91 -2.52
C TYR A 4 -5.30 -8.86 -2.19
N ASN A 5 -4.89 -8.09 -3.19
CA ASN A 5 -3.83 -7.09 -3.06
C ASN A 5 -4.40 -5.77 -2.53
N SER A 6 -3.59 -4.96 -1.88
CA SER A 6 -4.04 -3.64 -1.43
C SER A 6 -4.20 -2.67 -2.61
N PRO A 7 -5.04 -1.63 -2.49
CA PRO A 7 -5.18 -0.60 -3.51
C PRO A 7 -3.85 0.03 -3.94
N ASP A 8 -2.97 0.33 -2.99
CA ASP A 8 -1.62 0.85 -3.26
C ASP A 8 -0.81 -0.08 -4.19
N HIS A 9 -0.71 -1.36 -3.84
CA HIS A 9 0.00 -2.36 -4.66
C HIS A 9 -0.61 -2.48 -6.06
N VAL A 10 -1.94 -2.55 -6.13
CA VAL A 10 -2.64 -2.71 -7.42
C VAL A 10 -2.36 -1.51 -8.31
N VAL A 11 -2.54 -0.30 -7.81
CA VAL A 11 -2.33 0.92 -8.60
C VAL A 11 -0.86 1.06 -9.02
N ASP A 12 0.09 0.75 -8.14
CA ASP A 12 1.51 0.73 -8.50
C ASP A 12 1.83 -0.24 -9.64
N GLU A 13 1.25 -1.45 -9.62
CA GLU A 13 1.41 -2.42 -10.70
C GLU A 13 0.85 -1.91 -12.04
N GLU A 14 -0.32 -1.26 -12.00
CA GLU A 14 -0.95 -0.70 -13.19
C GLU A 14 -0.18 0.50 -13.77
N ILE A 15 0.42 1.32 -12.91
CA ILE A 15 1.33 2.41 -13.32
C ILE A 15 2.62 1.82 -13.90
N PHE A 16 3.24 0.86 -13.21
CA PHE A 16 4.48 0.22 -13.64
C PHE A 16 4.34 -0.47 -15.00
N THR A 17 3.18 -1.05 -15.27
CA THR A 17 2.86 -1.70 -16.56
C THR A 17 2.35 -0.73 -17.63
N ASN A 18 2.35 0.59 -17.36
CA ASN A 18 1.85 1.66 -18.23
C ASN A 18 0.37 1.48 -18.65
N ARG A 19 -0.45 0.80 -17.83
CA ARG A 19 -1.91 0.76 -18.02
C ARG A 19 -2.59 1.98 -17.42
N ILE A 20 -1.98 2.59 -16.41
CA ILE A 20 -2.31 3.93 -15.92
C ILE A 20 -1.16 4.87 -16.29
N ASP A 21 -1.50 6.00 -16.92
CA ASP A 21 -0.49 6.99 -17.32
C ASP A 21 0.08 7.74 -16.12
N ALA A 22 1.32 7.43 -15.75
CA ALA A 22 2.05 8.01 -14.63
C ALA A 22 2.27 9.54 -14.75
N THR A 23 2.12 10.11 -15.95
CA THR A 23 2.29 11.56 -16.18
C THR A 23 1.06 12.37 -15.76
N LEU A 24 -0.07 11.72 -15.45
CA LEU A 24 -1.23 12.38 -14.86
C LEU A 24 -0.91 12.78 -13.41
N PRO A 25 -1.09 14.06 -13.04
CA PRO A 25 -0.71 14.52 -11.71
C PRO A 25 -1.56 13.85 -10.63
N ALA A 26 -0.89 13.36 -9.58
CA ALA A 26 -1.51 12.69 -8.44
C ALA A 26 -2.35 11.43 -8.77
N ILE A 27 -2.20 10.84 -9.97
CA ILE A 27 -3.01 9.70 -10.39
C ILE A 27 -2.92 8.51 -9.42
N LYS A 28 -1.72 8.19 -8.92
CA LYS A 28 -1.54 7.14 -7.91
C LYS A 28 -2.44 7.40 -6.70
N ARG A 29 -2.29 8.57 -6.09
CA ARG A 29 -3.01 8.95 -4.87
C ARG A 29 -4.52 8.86 -5.05
N ILE A 30 -5.07 9.49 -6.10
CA ILE A 30 -6.52 9.51 -6.29
C ILE A 30 -7.09 8.14 -6.67
N SER A 31 -6.35 7.33 -7.44
CA SER A 31 -6.76 5.96 -7.77
C SER A 31 -6.80 5.06 -6.53
N VAL A 32 -5.78 5.13 -5.67
CA VAL A 32 -5.73 4.40 -4.40
C VAL A 32 -6.87 4.83 -3.49
N GLU A 33 -7.09 6.14 -3.33
CA GLU A 33 -8.19 6.69 -2.53
C GLU A 33 -9.56 6.23 -3.04
N ALA A 34 -9.79 6.29 -4.36
CA ALA A 34 -11.04 5.87 -4.98
C ALA A 34 -11.31 4.37 -4.81
N MET A 35 -10.27 3.53 -4.94
CA MET A 35 -10.35 2.08 -4.83
C MET A 35 -10.49 1.62 -3.36
N ALA A 36 -9.94 2.36 -2.40
CA ALA A 36 -9.99 2.03 -0.97
C ALA A 36 -11.33 2.38 -0.28
N LYS A 37 -12.19 3.17 -0.92
CA LYS A 37 -13.51 3.53 -0.37
C LYS A 37 -14.36 2.28 -0.13
N LYS A 38 -15.19 2.33 0.92
CA LYS A 38 -16.16 1.29 1.22
C LYS A 38 -17.40 1.50 0.37
N TYR A 39 -17.66 0.53 -0.50
CA TYR A 39 -18.86 0.45 -1.32
C TYR A 39 -19.75 -0.69 -0.82
N GLU A 40 -21.06 -0.59 -1.06
CA GLU A 40 -22.01 -1.65 -0.68
C GLU A 40 -22.15 -2.71 -1.79
N THR A 41 -22.00 -2.29 -3.06
CA THR A 41 -22.11 -3.15 -4.24
C THR A 41 -21.02 -2.88 -5.28
N GLU A 42 -20.81 -3.81 -6.21
CA GLU A 42 -19.94 -3.59 -7.37
C GLU A 42 -20.40 -2.40 -8.25
N GLU A 43 -21.71 -2.18 -8.37
CA GLU A 43 -22.28 -1.06 -9.12
C GLU A 43 -21.98 0.29 -8.43
N ASP A 44 -22.12 0.34 -7.10
CA ASP A 44 -21.75 1.52 -6.31
C ASP A 44 -20.26 1.83 -6.43
N ALA A 45 -19.41 0.80 -6.40
CA ALA A 45 -17.97 0.94 -6.59
C ALA A 45 -17.63 1.47 -7.98
N TRP A 46 -18.27 0.95 -9.02
CA TRP A 46 -18.08 1.41 -10.39
C TRP A 46 -18.35 2.92 -10.50
N HIS A 47 -19.52 3.37 -10.06
CA HIS A 47 -19.86 4.79 -10.10
C HIS A 47 -19.00 5.64 -9.16
N GLY A 48 -18.74 5.16 -7.94
CA GLY A 48 -17.97 5.87 -6.94
C GLY A 48 -16.52 6.12 -7.35
N ILE A 49 -15.87 5.14 -7.98
CA ILE A 49 -14.50 5.27 -8.50
C ILE A 49 -14.46 6.31 -9.62
N ALA A 50 -15.37 6.21 -10.60
CA ALA A 50 -15.42 7.14 -11.72
C ALA A 50 -15.66 8.58 -11.26
N ASN A 51 -16.62 8.78 -10.35
CA ASN A 51 -16.93 10.11 -9.82
C ASN A 51 -15.75 10.68 -9.04
N THR A 52 -15.16 9.90 -8.12
CA THR A 52 -14.02 10.35 -7.30
C THR A 52 -12.86 10.86 -8.16
N ILE A 53 -12.49 10.11 -9.20
CA ILE A 53 -11.36 10.49 -10.06
C ILE A 53 -11.73 11.67 -10.97
N ASN A 54 -12.93 11.66 -11.58
CA ASN A 54 -13.37 12.79 -12.42
C ASN A 54 -13.45 14.09 -11.62
N ASP A 55 -14.14 14.06 -10.48
CA ASP A 55 -14.36 15.24 -9.63
C ASP A 55 -13.01 15.83 -9.20
N PHE A 56 -12.05 14.99 -8.81
CA PHE A 56 -10.69 15.42 -8.49
C PHE A 56 -10.02 16.17 -9.64
N TYR A 57 -10.05 15.65 -10.86
CA TYR A 57 -9.42 16.34 -12.00
C TYR A 57 -10.19 17.59 -12.43
N ILE A 58 -11.53 17.60 -12.30
CA ILE A 58 -12.35 18.79 -12.58
C ILE A 58 -12.01 19.92 -11.61
N GLU A 59 -11.84 19.59 -10.32
CA GLU A 59 -11.62 20.58 -9.26
C GLU A 59 -10.15 21.04 -9.19
N GLU A 60 -9.20 20.11 -9.23
CA GLU A 60 -7.78 20.39 -8.94
C GLU A 60 -6.94 20.61 -10.21
N TYR A 61 -7.36 20.06 -11.36
CA TYR A 61 -6.61 20.14 -12.62
C TYR A 61 -7.53 20.33 -13.85
N PRO A 62 -8.37 21.38 -13.90
CA PRO A 62 -9.39 21.53 -14.95
C PRO A 62 -8.81 21.55 -16.38
N GLU A 63 -7.63 22.15 -16.58
CA GLU A 63 -6.95 22.14 -17.89
C GLU A 63 -6.55 20.72 -18.30
N ILE A 64 -6.03 19.91 -17.37
CA ILE A 64 -5.71 18.49 -17.63
C ILE A 64 -6.98 17.69 -17.89
N TYR A 65 -8.07 17.98 -17.17
CA TYR A 65 -9.36 17.32 -17.41
C TYR A 65 -9.87 17.55 -18.84
N GLU A 66 -9.74 18.78 -19.35
CA GLU A 66 -10.16 19.12 -20.72
C GLU A 66 -9.24 18.51 -21.78
N GLU A 67 -7.92 18.61 -21.59
CA GLU A 67 -6.93 18.20 -22.59
C GLU A 67 -6.67 16.69 -22.62
N ARG A 68 -6.75 16.03 -21.46
CA ARG A 68 -6.31 14.63 -21.28
C ARG A 68 -7.44 13.73 -20.79
N ARG A 69 -8.68 14.06 -21.13
CA ARG A 69 -9.87 13.33 -20.72
C ARG A 69 -9.81 11.84 -21.04
N ASP A 70 -9.27 11.48 -22.21
CA ASP A 70 -9.15 10.09 -22.62
C ASP A 70 -8.22 9.30 -21.69
N ALA A 71 -7.07 9.86 -21.30
CA ALA A 71 -6.14 9.22 -20.37
C ALA A 71 -6.76 9.06 -18.96
N ILE A 72 -7.54 10.05 -18.51
CA ILE A 72 -8.27 9.97 -17.23
C ILE A 72 -9.34 8.87 -17.30
N ASN A 73 -10.09 8.80 -18.39
CA ASN A 73 -11.12 7.76 -18.60
C ASN A 73 -10.49 6.36 -18.66
N GLU A 74 -9.35 6.21 -19.33
CA GLU A 74 -8.59 4.96 -19.37
C GLU A 74 -8.15 4.54 -17.97
N ALA A 75 -7.60 5.47 -17.17
CA ALA A 75 -7.22 5.18 -15.80
C ALA A 75 -8.42 4.77 -14.93
N ILE A 76 -9.57 5.43 -15.07
CA ILE A 76 -10.81 5.07 -14.37
C ILE A 76 -11.22 3.63 -14.70
N LEU A 77 -11.24 3.26 -15.99
CA LEU A 77 -11.60 1.91 -16.42
C LEU A 77 -10.66 0.86 -15.85
N VAL A 78 -9.35 1.14 -15.81
CA VAL A 78 -8.36 0.24 -15.22
C VAL A 78 -8.60 0.08 -13.71
N VAL A 79 -8.83 1.16 -12.97
CA VAL A 79 -9.08 1.08 -11.52
C VAL A 79 -10.37 0.30 -11.24
N GLN A 80 -11.43 0.52 -12.02
CA GLN A 80 -12.69 -0.21 -11.89
C GLN A 80 -12.56 -1.70 -12.20
N ASP A 81 -11.87 -2.06 -13.30
CA ASP A 81 -11.58 -3.46 -13.65
C ASP A 81 -10.81 -4.17 -12.53
N LYS A 82 -9.80 -3.48 -11.99
CA LYS A 82 -8.97 -4.03 -10.92
C LYS A 82 -9.72 -4.16 -9.60
N TYR A 83 -10.61 -3.22 -9.30
CA TYR A 83 -11.50 -3.32 -8.16
C TYR A 83 -12.34 -4.60 -8.23
N GLN A 84 -13.02 -4.85 -9.35
CA GLN A 84 -13.88 -6.03 -9.52
C GLN A 84 -13.14 -7.38 -9.45
N GLN A 85 -11.84 -7.40 -9.75
CA GLN A 85 -11.03 -8.63 -9.67
C GLN A 85 -10.47 -8.89 -8.26
N ASN A 86 -10.55 -7.91 -7.36
CA ASN A 86 -9.74 -7.87 -6.14
C ASN A 86 -10.51 -7.51 -4.87
N ILE A 87 -11.63 -6.80 -4.97
CA ILE A 87 -12.47 -6.36 -3.85
C ILE A 87 -13.92 -6.71 -4.18
N PHE A 88 -14.59 -7.44 -3.29
CA PHE A 88 -15.97 -7.91 -3.47
C PHE A 88 -16.85 -7.39 -2.33
N PRO A 89 -17.49 -6.22 -2.48
CA PRO A 89 -18.31 -5.55 -1.45
C PRO A 89 -19.35 -6.44 -0.78
N GLU A 90 -20.17 -7.10 -1.59
CA GLU A 90 -21.30 -7.90 -1.14
C GLU A 90 -20.85 -9.11 -0.31
N MET A 91 -19.65 -9.61 -0.62
CA MET A 91 -19.03 -10.73 0.07
C MET A 91 -18.14 -10.30 1.24
N LYS A 92 -17.90 -8.99 1.40
CA LYS A 92 -16.97 -8.42 2.38
C LYS A 92 -15.56 -9.02 2.26
N VAL A 93 -15.10 -9.19 1.02
CA VAL A 93 -13.79 -9.75 0.71
C VAL A 93 -12.89 -8.64 0.18
N ASN A 94 -11.78 -8.41 0.86
CA ASN A 94 -10.75 -7.47 0.47
C ASN A 94 -9.38 -7.91 1.06
N TRP A 95 -8.33 -7.10 0.85
CA TRP A 95 -6.98 -7.39 1.32
C TRP A 95 -6.81 -7.31 2.84
N GLU A 96 -7.63 -6.52 3.54
CA GLU A 96 -7.61 -6.39 5.00
C GLU A 96 -8.17 -7.65 5.68
N GLU A 97 -9.29 -8.16 5.15
CA GLU A 97 -9.97 -9.35 5.69
C GLU A 97 -9.23 -10.65 5.35
N TYR A 98 -8.49 -10.66 4.23
CA TYR A 98 -7.74 -11.82 3.74
C TYR A 98 -6.25 -11.49 3.54
N PRO A 99 -5.51 -11.20 4.63
CA PRO A 99 -4.16 -10.70 4.54
C PRO A 99 -3.16 -11.77 4.07
N ASN A 100 -2.28 -11.38 3.14
CA ASN A 100 -1.14 -12.18 2.76
C ASN A 100 0.01 -11.98 3.78
N ASN A 101 0.30 -13.02 4.54
CA ASN A 101 1.24 -13.00 5.66
C ASN A 101 2.70 -13.30 5.27
N ILE A 102 3.07 -13.07 4.01
CA ILE A 102 4.45 -13.26 3.51
C ILE A 102 5.41 -12.19 4.08
N GLY A 103 4.93 -10.95 4.27
CA GLY A 103 5.71 -9.83 4.81
C GLY A 103 5.12 -9.27 6.11
N HIS A 104 5.76 -8.23 6.65
CA HIS A 104 5.34 -7.54 7.88
C HIS A 104 5.09 -6.03 7.69
N PHE A 105 4.95 -5.57 6.45
CA PHE A 105 4.75 -4.15 6.14
C PHE A 105 3.27 -3.76 6.26
N SER A 106 2.40 -4.33 5.41
CA SER A 106 0.96 -4.01 5.44
C SER A 106 0.12 -4.97 6.27
N ASN A 107 0.71 -6.09 6.67
CA ASN A 107 0.08 -7.14 7.45
C ASN A 107 1.05 -7.60 8.53
N PRO A 108 0.60 -8.22 9.63
CA PRO A 108 1.50 -8.58 10.72
C PRO A 108 2.40 -9.79 10.41
N GLY A 109 2.05 -10.66 9.46
CA GLY A 109 2.96 -11.71 8.98
C GLY A 109 3.57 -12.59 10.08
N CYS A 110 4.89 -12.75 10.04
CA CYS A 110 5.66 -13.42 11.10
C CYS A 110 5.63 -12.66 12.43
N MET A 111 5.47 -11.33 12.39
CA MET A 111 5.48 -10.47 13.58
C MET A 111 4.35 -10.80 14.55
N ARG A 112 3.22 -11.36 14.10
CA ARG A 112 2.17 -11.90 14.99
C ARG A 112 2.69 -12.72 16.19
N CYS A 113 3.83 -13.39 16.02
CA CYS A 113 4.53 -14.07 17.12
C CYS A 113 5.86 -13.42 17.50
N HIS A 114 6.51 -12.72 16.56
CA HIS A 114 7.84 -12.13 16.70
C HIS A 114 7.86 -10.67 17.17
N GLU A 115 6.77 -10.12 17.69
CA GLU A 115 6.77 -8.75 18.25
C GLU A 115 7.36 -8.62 19.66
N GLY A 116 7.92 -9.67 20.25
CA GLY A 116 8.41 -9.63 21.65
C GLY A 116 7.33 -9.81 22.72
N ASN A 117 6.07 -9.97 22.30
CA ASN A 117 4.91 -10.10 23.18
C ASN A 117 4.71 -11.54 23.69
N LEU A 118 5.19 -12.55 22.95
CA LEU A 118 5.10 -13.95 23.36
C LEU A 118 6.30 -14.34 24.22
N ARG A 119 6.02 -14.74 25.46
CA ARG A 119 7.03 -15.09 26.47
C ARG A 119 6.83 -16.51 27.00
N SER A 120 7.93 -17.22 27.21
CA SER A 120 7.96 -18.48 27.96
C SER A 120 7.65 -18.26 29.44
N LYS A 121 7.46 -19.35 30.19
CA LYS A 121 7.22 -19.30 31.65
C LYS A 121 8.39 -18.71 32.43
N ASP A 122 9.61 -18.80 31.89
CA ASP A 122 10.82 -18.24 32.50
C ASP A 122 11.06 -16.77 32.09
N GLY A 123 10.22 -16.19 31.24
CA GLY A 123 10.27 -14.77 30.85
C GLY A 123 10.98 -14.50 29.51
N THR A 124 11.58 -15.51 28.88
CA THR A 124 12.23 -15.41 27.57
C THR A 124 11.20 -15.06 26.49
N ALA A 125 11.40 -13.94 25.79
CA ALA A 125 10.54 -13.49 24.70
C ALA A 125 11.01 -14.04 23.34
N ILE A 126 10.07 -14.26 22.41
CA ILE A 126 10.41 -14.42 21.00
C ILE A 126 10.98 -13.09 20.48
N THR A 127 12.14 -13.13 19.81
CA THR A 127 12.84 -11.93 19.36
C THR A 127 12.04 -11.09 18.36
N ARG A 128 12.15 -9.75 18.52
CA ARG A 128 11.69 -8.71 17.59
C ARG A 128 12.84 -8.15 16.73
N GLU A 129 14.05 -8.65 16.90
CA GLU A 129 15.22 -8.13 16.18
C GLU A 129 15.06 -8.35 14.67
N CYS A 130 15.04 -7.26 13.90
CA CYS A 130 14.87 -7.27 12.44
C CYS A 130 15.92 -8.17 11.75
N ARG A 131 17.15 -8.16 12.29
CA ARG A 131 18.29 -8.95 11.83
C ARG A 131 18.11 -10.46 11.94
N SER A 132 17.10 -10.93 12.68
CA SER A 132 16.76 -12.35 12.77
C SER A 132 16.26 -12.92 11.45
N CYS A 133 15.66 -12.07 10.60
CA CYS A 133 15.03 -12.48 9.35
C CYS A 133 15.77 -11.93 8.12
N HIS A 134 16.23 -10.68 8.17
CA HIS A 134 16.90 -10.04 7.04
C HIS A 134 17.99 -9.07 7.50
N THR A 135 19.02 -8.89 6.67
CA THR A 135 20.08 -7.89 6.88
C THR A 135 19.92 -6.77 5.87
N ILE A 136 19.78 -5.52 6.33
CA ILE A 136 19.64 -4.35 5.45
C ILE A 136 21.03 -3.97 4.94
N LEU A 137 21.30 -4.19 3.66
CA LEU A 137 22.57 -3.82 3.03
C LEU A 137 22.53 -2.42 2.40
N ALA A 138 21.34 -1.96 2.03
CA ALA A 138 21.09 -0.66 1.45
C ALA A 138 19.66 -0.21 1.79
N GLN A 139 19.45 1.10 1.98
CA GLN A 139 18.12 1.70 2.16
C GLN A 139 18.16 3.20 1.80
N GLY A 140 16.98 3.82 1.70
CA GLY A 140 16.81 5.23 1.36
C GLY A 140 16.83 5.49 -0.15
N SER A 141 16.41 6.69 -0.54
CA SER A 141 16.42 7.19 -1.92
C SER A 141 17.23 8.48 -2.00
N ASP A 142 17.74 8.78 -3.20
CA ASP A 142 18.42 10.04 -3.52
C ASP A 142 19.53 10.42 -2.52
N ASP A 143 19.40 11.57 -1.88
CA ASP A 143 20.35 12.09 -0.88
C ASP A 143 20.32 11.37 0.46
N ARG A 144 19.29 10.53 0.71
CA ARG A 144 19.14 9.71 1.92
C ARG A 144 19.67 8.29 1.74
N GLN A 145 20.30 7.98 0.61
CA GLN A 145 20.81 6.63 0.34
C GLN A 145 21.93 6.24 1.33
N MET A 146 21.77 5.08 1.96
CA MET A 146 22.75 4.49 2.88
C MET A 146 23.17 3.10 2.39
N MET A 147 24.45 2.77 2.57
CA MET A 147 25.02 1.46 2.25
C MET A 147 25.75 0.91 3.47
N ALA A 148 25.60 -0.37 3.76
CA ALA A 148 26.30 -1.02 4.86
C ALA A 148 27.81 -1.09 4.60
N GLU A 149 28.61 -0.68 5.57
CA GLU A 149 30.08 -0.80 5.52
C GLU A 149 30.58 -2.20 5.91
N SER A 150 29.70 -3.04 6.46
CA SER A 150 30.04 -4.38 6.92
C SER A 150 28.86 -5.35 6.80
N MET A 151 29.14 -6.64 7.02
CA MET A 151 28.11 -7.70 7.05
C MET A 151 27.11 -7.56 8.20
N ALA A 152 27.34 -6.67 9.17
CA ALA A 152 26.37 -6.40 10.23
C ALA A 152 25.09 -5.71 9.72
N GLY A 153 25.15 -5.10 8.54
CA GLY A 153 24.04 -4.35 7.94
C GLY A 153 23.69 -3.07 8.68
N LEU A 154 22.69 -2.36 8.16
CA LEU A 154 22.16 -1.11 8.70
C LEU A 154 21.02 -1.36 9.69
N ASP A 155 20.81 -0.42 10.59
CA ASP A 155 19.54 -0.29 11.31
C ASP A 155 18.50 0.34 10.37
N PHE A 156 17.25 -0.08 10.47
CA PHE A 156 16.17 0.49 9.65
C PHE A 156 15.97 1.97 9.97
N VAL A 157 15.72 2.77 8.93
CA VAL A 157 15.33 4.18 9.04
C VAL A 157 14.03 4.38 8.27
N HIS A 158 13.00 4.88 8.95
CA HIS A 158 11.74 5.21 8.30
C HIS A 158 11.92 6.43 7.36
N PRO A 159 11.29 6.45 6.17
CA PRO A 159 11.44 7.56 5.23
C PRO A 159 10.96 8.90 5.78
N GLU A 160 9.89 8.88 6.57
CA GLU A 160 9.36 10.06 7.28
C GLU A 160 9.82 10.09 8.73
N ASP A 161 9.91 11.29 9.30
CA ASP A 161 10.26 11.46 10.70
C ASP A 161 9.10 11.02 11.62
N ILE A 162 9.25 9.84 12.21
CA ILE A 162 8.33 9.23 13.17
C ILE A 162 9.04 8.94 14.50
N ASP A 163 10.12 9.69 14.79
CA ASP A 163 11.05 9.38 15.87
C ASP A 163 11.50 7.90 15.82
N GLU A 164 11.33 7.17 16.92
CA GLU A 164 11.69 5.75 17.03
C GLU A 164 10.48 4.82 17.06
N ALA A 165 9.30 5.29 16.62
CA ALA A 165 8.05 4.54 16.76
C ALA A 165 8.14 3.13 16.14
N TRP A 166 8.81 2.97 14.99
CA TRP A 166 9.04 1.69 14.32
C TRP A 166 9.72 0.61 15.19
N LYS A 167 10.45 1.01 16.24
CA LYS A 167 11.07 0.07 17.18
C LYS A 167 10.05 -0.62 18.07
N GLU A 168 8.95 0.06 18.37
CA GLU A 168 7.92 -0.40 19.32
C GLU A 168 6.64 -0.88 18.64
N MET A 169 6.27 -0.29 17.50
CA MET A 169 5.02 -0.59 16.78
C MET A 169 5.24 -1.32 15.46
N GLY A 170 4.27 -2.10 15.00
CA GLY A 170 4.30 -2.73 13.69
C GLY A 170 4.06 -1.71 12.58
N CYS A 171 4.75 -1.84 11.43
CA CYS A 171 4.53 -0.97 10.28
C CYS A 171 3.05 -0.98 9.82
N TYR A 172 2.42 -2.15 9.92
CA TYR A 172 1.03 -2.40 9.52
C TYR A 172 0.01 -1.65 10.38
N GLU A 173 0.41 -1.03 11.48
CA GLU A 173 -0.47 -0.18 12.28
C GLU A 173 -0.74 1.18 11.61
N CYS A 174 0.15 1.62 10.70
CA CYS A 174 -0.03 2.84 9.90
C CYS A 174 -0.08 2.57 8.40
N HIS A 175 0.44 1.43 7.94
CA HIS A 175 0.45 1.03 6.54
C HIS A 175 -0.59 -0.07 6.31
N ASP A 176 -1.83 0.28 6.00
CA ASP A 176 -2.90 -0.69 5.68
C ASP A 176 -2.98 -1.01 4.17
N GLY A 177 -2.11 -0.39 3.36
CA GLY A 177 -2.09 -0.57 1.91
C GLY A 177 -3.02 0.37 1.15
N THR A 178 -3.49 1.43 1.81
CA THR A 178 -4.22 2.55 1.20
C THR A 178 -3.41 3.86 1.20
N GLN A 179 -2.19 3.84 1.75
CA GLN A 179 -1.26 4.97 1.75
C GLN A 179 -0.54 5.01 0.39
N PRO A 180 -0.72 6.06 -0.43
CA PRO A 180 -0.09 6.18 -1.75
C PRO A 180 1.35 6.72 -1.72
#